data_AF-A0A3D1SKY6-F1
#
_entry.id   AF-A0A3D1SKY6-F1
#
_cell.length_a   1.000
_cell.length_b   1.000
_cell.length_c   1.000
_cell.angle_alpha   90.00
_cell.angle_beta   90.00
_cell.angle_gamma   90.00
#
_symmetry.space_group_name_H-M   'P 1'
#
loop_
_entity.id
_entity.type
_entity.pdbx_description
1 polymer ?
#
loop_
_entity_poly.entity_id
_entity_poly.type
_entity_poly.pdbx_seq_one_letter_code
_entity_poly.pdbx_strand_id
1 'polypeptide(L)'
;QLQLLKPFSTTQEEASVAVPISPPPVQTDVLESQLTLTNPTGLHARPASLFVQTAGRFQARVEVSGRGRQTEATSIIGILSLGIRKGDTITLRASGKEAEAALKALDELVKANFYETATDAAIDSPSSSKDVELGKETGRQPVLTAPQEAQDAWQGITTSPGVAIGPALLYASAGLALHKVERRTISAEQITAEQERLRQALNTTVTELRALATSVQQRIGQAEAAIFEAQVLMLQ
;
A
#
# COMPACT_ATOMS: atom_id res chain seq x y z
N GLN A 1 27.85 69.05 20.15
CA GLN A 1 26.65 69.82 19.78
C GLN A 1 25.46 68.90 20.01
N LEU A 2 25.02 68.76 21.27
CA LEU A 2 23.91 69.56 21.84
C LEU A 2 22.70 69.46 20.91
N GLN A 3 21.75 68.56 21.23
CA GLN A 3 20.60 68.90 22.07
C GLN A 3 19.75 69.99 21.42
N LEU A 4 18.50 69.66 21.10
CA LEU A 4 17.26 70.43 21.32
C LEU A 4 16.18 69.74 20.45
N LEU A 5 15.08 69.15 20.91
CA LEU A 5 14.39 69.05 22.20
C LEU A 5 13.40 67.86 22.06
N LYS A 6 13.33 66.97 23.05
CA LYS A 6 12.07 66.31 23.48
C LYS A 6 11.33 67.30 24.41
N PRO A 7 10.18 67.01 25.08
CA PRO A 7 9.26 65.85 25.06
C PRO A 7 7.77 66.27 25.05
N PHE A 8 6.84 65.32 25.02
CA PHE A 8 5.73 65.30 25.98
C PHE A 8 5.26 63.85 26.13
N SER A 9 5.66 63.25 27.25
CA SER A 9 5.03 62.07 27.84
C SER A 9 3.66 62.47 28.39
N THR A 10 2.75 61.49 28.52
CA THR A 10 1.80 61.26 29.63
C THR A 10 0.58 60.51 29.06
N THR A 11 0.02 59.40 29.56
CA THR A 11 0.26 58.54 30.73
C THR A 11 -0.83 57.44 30.70
N GLN A 12 -0.46 56.19 31.06
CA GLN A 12 -1.25 55.11 31.73
C GLN A 12 -2.59 54.62 31.09
N GLU A 13 -3.12 53.41 31.32
CA GLU A 13 -2.78 52.25 32.15
C GLU A 13 -3.60 51.05 31.59
N GLU A 14 -3.07 49.85 31.76
CA GLU A 14 -3.77 48.59 32.09
C GLU A 14 -5.09 48.20 31.41
N ALA A 15 -5.09 47.09 30.69
CA ALA A 15 -5.55 45.80 31.24
C ALA A 15 -5.70 44.74 30.13
N SER A 16 -5.21 43.53 30.44
CA SER A 16 -5.80 42.21 30.17
C SER A 16 -6.92 42.16 29.11
N VAL A 17 -6.83 41.35 28.05
CA VAL A 17 -7.06 39.90 28.11
C VAL A 17 -6.58 39.29 26.79
N ALA A 18 -5.79 38.21 26.89
CA ALA A 18 -5.57 37.30 25.79
C ALA A 18 -6.86 36.51 25.50
N VAL A 19 -7.33 36.50 24.25
CA VAL A 19 -8.33 35.53 23.79
C VAL A 19 -7.82 34.88 22.50
N PRO A 20 -7.39 33.60 22.52
CA PRO A 20 -7.29 32.83 21.31
C PRO A 20 -8.72 32.55 20.83
N ILE A 21 -9.05 32.94 19.60
CA ILE A 21 -10.29 32.50 18.95
C ILE A 21 -10.07 31.05 18.52
N SER A 22 -10.17 30.12 19.47
CA SER A 22 -10.44 28.72 19.16
C SER A 22 -11.83 28.64 18.52
N PRO A 23 -12.01 27.92 17.41
CA PRO A 23 -13.36 27.52 17.00
C PRO A 23 -13.98 26.66 18.13
N PRO A 24 -15.30 26.73 18.33
CA PRO A 24 -15.97 26.02 19.42
C PRO A 24 -15.73 24.51 19.31
N PRO A 25 -15.58 23.77 20.43
CA PRO A 25 -15.55 22.32 20.38
C PRO A 25 -16.95 21.84 20.00
N VAL A 26 -17.12 21.42 18.75
CA VAL A 26 -18.22 20.53 18.41
C VAL A 26 -17.92 19.23 19.15
N GLN A 27 -18.62 18.99 20.26
CA GLN A 27 -18.62 17.70 20.94
C GLN A 27 -19.15 16.66 19.93
N THR A 28 -18.23 16.04 19.22
CA THR A 28 -18.46 14.80 18.51
C THR A 28 -18.03 13.74 19.49
N ASP A 29 -18.93 12.84 19.87
CA ASP A 29 -18.53 11.65 20.63
C ASP A 29 -17.49 10.89 19.79
N VAL A 30 -16.22 11.09 20.16
CA VAL A 30 -15.09 10.40 19.53
C VAL A 30 -14.90 9.10 20.31
N LEU A 31 -15.22 8.00 19.66
CA LEU A 31 -14.97 6.67 20.19
C LEU A 31 -13.54 6.26 19.83
N GLU A 32 -12.81 5.71 20.80
CA GLU A 32 -11.45 5.21 20.61
C GLU A 32 -11.40 3.70 20.83
N SER A 33 -10.68 2.98 19.97
CA SER A 33 -10.44 1.55 20.09
C SER A 33 -9.01 1.20 19.68
N GLN A 34 -8.40 0.22 20.34
CA GLN A 34 -7.07 -0.27 19.99
C GLN A 34 -7.14 -1.70 19.46
N LEU A 35 -6.52 -1.93 18.31
CA LEU A 35 -6.50 -3.23 17.63
C LEU A 35 -5.07 -3.69 17.42
N THR A 36 -4.77 -4.95 17.69
CA THR A 36 -3.45 -5.54 17.43
C THR A 36 -3.52 -6.44 16.20
N LEU A 37 -2.63 -6.22 15.24
CA LEU A 37 -2.65 -6.91 13.95
C LEU A 37 -1.93 -8.25 14.07
N THR A 38 -2.66 -9.36 13.92
CA THR A 38 -2.09 -10.72 13.98
C THR A 38 -1.78 -11.32 12.62
N ASN A 39 -2.29 -10.71 11.55
CA ASN A 39 -2.18 -11.24 10.20
C ASN A 39 -0.72 -11.14 9.70
N PRO A 40 -0.28 -12.09 8.85
CA PRO A 40 1.12 -12.22 8.48
C PRO A 40 1.68 -10.98 7.78
N THR A 41 0.91 -10.37 6.91
CA THR A 41 1.35 -9.26 6.08
C THR A 41 1.17 -7.91 6.77
N GLY A 42 0.33 -7.78 7.80
CA GLY A 42 -0.06 -6.49 8.37
C GLY A 42 -1.04 -5.74 7.45
N LEU A 43 -1.04 -4.40 7.46
CA LEU A 43 -1.91 -3.61 6.58
C LEU A 43 -1.24 -3.30 5.23
N HIS A 44 -0.93 -4.34 4.46
CA HIS A 44 -0.40 -4.23 3.09
C HIS A 44 -1.44 -4.68 2.06
N ALA A 45 -1.31 -4.23 0.80
CA ALA A 45 -2.10 -4.64 -0.36
C ALA A 45 -3.56 -5.05 -0.06
N ARG A 46 -3.85 -6.35 0.04
CA ARG A 46 -5.18 -6.92 0.24
C ARG A 46 -5.78 -6.62 1.62
N PRO A 47 -5.14 -6.89 2.77
CA PRO A 47 -5.63 -6.41 4.07
C PRO A 47 -5.92 -4.92 4.11
N ALA A 48 -5.09 -4.10 3.46
CA ALA A 48 -5.32 -2.66 3.38
C ALA A 48 -6.57 -2.30 2.57
N SER A 49 -6.82 -2.97 1.44
CA SER A 49 -8.05 -2.75 0.65
C SER A 49 -9.30 -3.18 1.42
N LEU A 50 -9.28 -4.33 2.09
CA LEU A 50 -10.38 -4.79 2.94
C LEU A 50 -10.65 -3.82 4.09
N PHE A 51 -9.59 -3.31 4.72
CA PHE A 51 -9.70 -2.33 5.80
C PHE A 51 -10.37 -1.04 5.32
N VAL A 52 -9.87 -0.47 4.22
CA VAL A 52 -10.39 0.77 3.62
C VAL A 52 -11.83 0.61 3.15
N GLN A 53 -12.14 -0.48 2.45
CA GLN A 53 -13.51 -0.79 2.01
C GLN A 53 -14.45 -0.97 3.19
N THR A 54 -13.99 -1.57 4.29
CA THR A 54 -14.82 -1.75 5.49
C THR A 54 -15.09 -0.41 6.16
N ALA A 55 -14.07 0.44 6.34
CA ALA A 55 -14.24 1.78 6.90
C ALA A 55 -15.17 2.65 6.05
N GLY A 56 -15.08 2.57 4.72
CA GLY A 56 -15.89 3.35 3.78
C GLY A 56 -17.38 2.96 3.70
N ARG A 57 -17.82 1.90 4.39
CA ARG A 57 -19.24 1.49 4.41
C ARG A 57 -20.11 2.31 5.36
N PHE A 58 -19.50 3.11 6.22
CA PHE A 58 -20.18 3.79 7.32
C PHE A 58 -20.17 5.31 7.15
N GLN A 59 -21.22 5.97 7.60
CA GLN A 59 -21.30 7.43 7.78
C GLN A 59 -20.59 7.85 9.07
N ALA A 60 -19.30 7.54 9.13
CA ALA A 60 -18.40 7.89 10.22
C ALA A 60 -17.02 8.26 9.68
N ARG A 61 -16.39 9.26 10.30
CA ARG A 61 -15.00 9.59 10.04
C ARG A 61 -14.15 8.73 10.98
N VAL A 62 -13.29 7.90 10.41
CA VAL A 62 -12.41 7.00 11.18
C VAL A 62 -10.96 7.39 10.90
N GLU A 63 -10.23 7.75 11.95
CA GLU A 63 -8.80 8.02 11.91
C GLU A 63 -8.02 6.82 12.48
N VAL A 64 -6.94 6.45 11.82
CA VAL A 64 -6.05 5.35 12.21
C VAL A 64 -4.70 5.94 12.57
N SER A 65 -4.17 5.54 13.71
CA SER A 65 -2.83 5.90 14.14
C SER A 65 -2.00 4.68 14.50
N GLY A 66 -0.72 4.73 14.16
CA GLY A 66 0.24 3.65 14.43
C GLY A 66 1.64 4.09 14.02
N ARG A 67 2.66 3.60 14.73
CA ARG A 67 4.07 3.95 14.48
C ARG A 67 4.35 5.47 14.43
N GLY A 68 3.63 6.24 15.24
CA GLY A 68 3.77 7.70 15.31
C GLY A 68 3.22 8.47 14.10
N ARG A 69 2.48 7.81 13.20
CA ARG A 69 1.79 8.43 12.05
C ARG A 69 0.29 8.25 12.20
N GLN A 70 -0.48 9.11 11.51
CA GLN A 70 -1.93 9.09 11.52
C GLN A 70 -2.48 9.38 10.13
N THR A 71 -3.60 8.73 9.80
CA THR A 71 -4.29 8.91 8.51
C THR A 71 -5.78 8.60 8.64
N GLU A 72 -6.55 8.84 7.59
CA GLU A 72 -7.96 8.46 7.52
C GLU A 72 -8.09 7.00 7.06
N ALA A 73 -8.99 6.24 7.68
CA ALA A 73 -9.21 4.83 7.40
C ALA A 73 -9.69 4.55 5.97
N THR A 74 -10.26 5.55 5.30
CA THR A 74 -10.74 5.49 3.91
C THR A 74 -9.64 5.80 2.89
N SER A 75 -8.45 6.23 3.33
CA SER A 75 -7.33 6.54 2.45
C SER A 75 -6.41 5.33 2.29
N ILE A 76 -6.48 4.64 1.16
CA ILE A 76 -5.60 3.48 0.88
C ILE A 76 -4.12 3.86 0.90
N ILE A 77 -3.75 4.98 0.30
CA ILE A 77 -2.36 5.49 0.29
C ILE A 77 -1.94 5.84 1.72
N GLY A 78 -2.85 6.48 2.47
CA GLY A 78 -2.65 6.79 3.89
C GLY A 78 -2.33 5.55 4.72
N ILE A 79 -3.18 4.53 4.65
CA ILE A 79 -3.04 3.27 5.39
C ILE A 79 -1.71 2.58 5.06
N LEU A 80 -1.37 2.46 3.78
CA LEU A 80 -0.11 1.84 3.36
C LEU A 80 1.11 2.63 3.84
N SER A 81 1.02 3.97 3.90
CA SER A 81 2.11 4.83 4.38
C SER A 81 2.40 4.70 5.88
N LEU A 82 1.45 4.17 6.67
CA LEU A 82 1.67 3.88 8.10
C LEU A 82 2.66 2.72 8.29
N GLY A 83 2.78 1.82 7.30
CA GLY A 83 3.72 0.70 7.33
C GLY A 83 3.50 -0.25 8.52
N ILE A 84 2.23 -0.50 8.87
CA ILE A 84 1.81 -1.38 9.96
C ILE A 84 2.10 -2.84 9.60
N ARG A 85 2.79 -3.54 10.50
CA ARG A 85 3.23 -4.93 10.35
C ARG A 85 2.53 -5.83 11.38
N LYS A 86 2.68 -7.14 11.19
CA LYS A 86 2.29 -8.14 12.19
C LYS A 86 2.85 -7.79 13.57
N GLY A 87 1.99 -7.83 14.59
CA GLY A 87 2.30 -7.55 15.98
C GLY A 87 2.21 -6.08 16.37
N ASP A 88 2.06 -5.16 15.41
CA ASP A 88 1.83 -3.76 15.73
C ASP A 88 0.40 -3.56 16.27
N THR A 89 0.26 -2.59 17.18
CA THR A 89 -1.04 -2.09 17.64
C THR A 89 -1.36 -0.78 16.94
N ILE A 90 -2.58 -0.67 16.42
CA ILE A 90 -3.14 0.57 15.87
C ILE A 90 -4.22 1.12 16.80
N THR A 91 -4.35 2.44 16.85
CA THR A 91 -5.43 3.12 17.56
C THR A 91 -6.37 3.74 16.54
N LEU A 92 -7.64 3.37 16.63
CA LEU A 92 -8.74 3.89 15.82
C LEU A 92 -9.50 4.95 16.62
N ARG A 93 -9.80 6.06 15.96
CA ARG A 93 -10.70 7.11 16.49
C ARG A 93 -11.83 7.33 15.51
N ALA A 94 -13.06 7.06 15.92
CA ALA A 94 -14.23 7.21 15.07
C ALA A 94 -15.17 8.29 15.61
N SER A 95 -15.70 9.11 14.71
CA SER A 95 -16.73 10.10 15.02
C SER A 95 -17.83 10.11 13.96
N GLY A 96 -19.05 10.42 14.36
CA GLY A 96 -20.23 10.42 13.47
C GLY A 96 -21.30 9.42 13.90
N LYS A 97 -22.37 9.34 13.11
CA LYS A 97 -23.61 8.60 13.47
C LYS A 97 -23.38 7.09 13.58
N GLU A 98 -22.44 6.56 12.80
CA GLU A 98 -22.15 5.12 12.73
C GLU A 98 -20.75 4.79 13.29
N ALA A 99 -20.19 5.66 14.16
CA ALA A 99 -18.84 5.50 14.69
C ALA A 99 -18.62 4.15 15.40
N GLU A 100 -19.56 3.73 16.25
CA GLU A 100 -19.48 2.46 16.96
C GLU A 100 -19.55 1.26 16.01
N ALA A 101 -20.46 1.31 15.03
CA ALA A 101 -20.63 0.28 14.02
C ALA A 101 -19.36 0.12 13.16
N ALA A 102 -18.73 1.24 12.79
CA ALA A 102 -17.48 1.25 12.04
C ALA A 102 -16.33 0.61 12.83
N LEU A 103 -16.16 0.99 14.11
CA LEU A 103 -15.14 0.40 14.97
C LEU A 103 -15.34 -1.10 15.16
N LYS A 104 -16.59 -1.53 15.37
CA LYS A 104 -16.93 -2.94 15.54
C LYS A 104 -16.63 -3.76 14.28
N ALA A 105 -16.99 -3.26 13.10
CA ALA A 105 -16.71 -3.95 11.85
C ALA A 105 -15.21 -4.07 11.57
N LEU A 106 -14.42 -3.04 11.90
CA LEU A 106 -12.95 -3.08 11.77
C LEU A 106 -12.33 -4.05 12.79
N ASP A 107 -12.83 -4.09 14.01
CA ASP A 107 -12.41 -5.06 15.03
C ASP A 107 -12.71 -6.51 14.60
N GLU A 108 -13.92 -6.77 14.07
CA GLU A 108 -14.30 -8.07 13.52
C GLU A 108 -13.39 -8.49 12.35
N LEU A 109 -13.05 -7.56 11.45
CA LEU A 109 -12.14 -7.82 10.34
C LEU A 109 -10.72 -8.20 10.82
N VAL A 110 -10.20 -7.49 11.82
CA VAL A 110 -8.89 -7.79 12.43
C VAL A 110 -8.93 -9.14 13.13
N LYS A 111 -10.00 -9.45 13.87
CA LYS A 111 -10.21 -10.76 14.52
C LYS A 111 -10.34 -11.90 13.51
N ALA A 112 -10.94 -11.64 12.36
CA ALA A 112 -10.98 -12.57 11.23
C ALA A 112 -9.62 -12.68 10.50
N ASN A 113 -8.57 -12.01 11.00
CA ASN A 113 -7.22 -12.03 10.45
C ASN A 113 -7.17 -11.63 8.96
N PHE A 114 -8.07 -10.74 8.53
CA PHE A 114 -8.27 -10.36 7.11
C PHE A 114 -8.54 -11.55 6.18
N TYR A 115 -9.00 -12.67 6.73
CA TYR A 115 -9.16 -13.94 6.02
C TYR A 115 -7.86 -14.47 5.40
N GLU A 116 -6.71 -14.08 5.96
CA GLU A 116 -5.39 -14.60 5.60
C GLU A 116 -5.01 -15.82 6.46
N THR A 117 -4.38 -16.81 5.83
CA THR A 117 -3.77 -17.96 6.48
C THR A 117 -2.25 -17.80 6.56
N ALA A 118 -1.59 -18.58 7.43
CA ALA A 118 -0.12 -18.50 7.58
C ALA A 118 0.66 -18.79 6.28
N THR A 119 0.06 -19.50 5.32
CA THR A 119 0.65 -19.82 4.02
C THR A 119 0.72 -18.61 3.09
N ASP A 120 -0.21 -17.65 3.22
CA ASP A 120 -0.30 -16.47 2.34
C ASP A 120 0.89 -15.50 2.54
N ALA A 121 1.56 -15.59 3.69
CA ALA A 121 2.76 -14.80 4.04
C ALA A 121 3.95 -15.03 3.10
N ALA A 122 4.07 -16.24 2.53
CA ALA A 122 5.25 -16.67 1.77
C ALA A 122 5.25 -16.19 0.31
N ILE A 123 4.11 -15.68 -0.19
CA ILE A 123 3.92 -15.31 -1.59
C ILE A 123 4.35 -13.83 -1.84
N ASP A 124 4.26 -12.98 -0.81
CA ASP A 124 4.42 -11.52 -0.95
C ASP A 124 5.80 -10.99 -0.54
N SER A 125 6.68 -11.85 -0.03
CA SER A 125 8.11 -11.53 0.14
C SER A 125 8.87 -11.95 -1.11
N PRO A 126 9.70 -11.09 -1.74
CA PRO A 126 10.68 -11.58 -2.70
C PRO A 126 11.61 -12.51 -1.92
N SER A 127 11.42 -13.81 -2.13
CA SER A 127 12.11 -14.87 -1.40
C SER A 127 13.61 -14.73 -1.66
N SER A 128 14.32 -14.22 -0.65
CA SER A 128 15.71 -14.58 -0.43
C SER A 128 15.69 -16.07 -0.13
N SER A 129 16.29 -16.82 -1.05
CA SER A 129 16.51 -18.25 -1.01
C SER A 129 16.85 -18.71 0.41
N LYS A 130 15.90 -19.36 1.08
CA LYS A 130 16.21 -20.25 2.20
C LYS A 130 16.63 -21.58 1.59
N ASP A 131 17.89 -21.92 1.80
CA ASP A 131 18.45 -23.25 1.52
C ASP A 131 17.57 -24.30 2.21
N VAL A 132 16.82 -25.05 1.42
CA VAL A 132 16.19 -26.29 1.87
C VAL A 132 17.20 -27.40 1.57
N GLU A 133 17.87 -27.86 2.63
CA GLU A 133 18.63 -29.11 2.65
C GLU A 133 17.70 -30.26 2.24
N LEU A 134 17.79 -30.70 0.98
CA LEU A 134 17.08 -31.86 0.47
C LEU A 134 17.90 -33.12 0.75
N GLY A 135 17.26 -34.07 1.44
CA GLY A 135 17.84 -35.35 1.83
C GLY A 135 18.50 -36.11 0.67
N LYS A 136 19.59 -36.80 1.01
CA LYS A 136 20.38 -37.67 0.15
C LYS A 136 19.51 -38.84 -0.36
N GLU A 137 18.88 -38.68 -1.52
CA GLU A 137 18.46 -39.82 -2.34
C GLU A 137 19.52 -40.11 -3.40
N THR A 138 20.19 -41.23 -3.17
CA THR A 138 21.26 -41.79 -3.97
C THR A 138 20.81 -42.16 -5.38
N GLY A 139 21.53 -41.64 -6.38
CA GLY A 139 22.18 -42.55 -7.33
C GLY A 139 21.52 -42.81 -8.69
N ARG A 140 20.83 -41.84 -9.31
CA ARG A 140 20.69 -41.87 -10.78
C ARG A 140 20.56 -40.48 -11.38
N GLN A 141 21.71 -39.88 -11.70
CA GLN A 141 21.73 -38.77 -12.65
C GLN A 141 21.55 -39.36 -14.06
N PRO A 142 20.54 -38.93 -14.84
CA PRO A 142 20.52 -39.23 -16.26
C PRO A 142 21.72 -38.52 -16.89
N VAL A 143 22.66 -39.29 -17.44
CA VAL A 143 23.77 -38.74 -18.21
C VAL A 143 23.18 -38.21 -19.53
N LEU A 144 22.89 -36.92 -19.56
CA LEU A 144 22.60 -36.21 -20.80
C LEU A 144 23.95 -35.95 -21.47
N THR A 145 24.28 -36.74 -22.48
CA THR A 145 25.46 -36.51 -23.31
C THR A 145 25.21 -35.25 -24.14
N ALA A 146 25.53 -34.08 -23.60
CA ALA A 146 25.64 -32.88 -24.40
C ALA A 146 26.72 -33.11 -25.47
N PRO A 147 26.52 -32.68 -26.73
CA PRO A 147 27.57 -32.70 -27.73
C PRO A 147 28.81 -31.99 -27.17
N GLN A 148 29.94 -32.68 -27.17
CA GLN A 148 31.20 -32.31 -26.51
C GLN A 148 31.86 -31.04 -27.09
N GLU A 149 31.18 -30.36 -28.01
CA GLU A 149 31.59 -29.16 -28.74
C GLU A 149 30.80 -27.90 -28.32
N ALA A 150 29.81 -28.01 -27.43
CA ALA A 150 29.05 -26.86 -26.97
C ALA A 150 29.86 -26.06 -25.92
N GLN A 151 30.61 -25.06 -26.38
CA GLN A 151 31.38 -24.14 -25.54
C GLN A 151 30.49 -23.31 -24.57
N ASP A 152 29.18 -23.23 -24.85
CA ASP A 152 28.18 -22.53 -24.04
C ASP A 152 27.24 -23.53 -23.32
N ALA A 153 27.78 -24.34 -22.41
CA ALA A 153 26.97 -25.18 -21.54
C ALA A 153 26.45 -24.35 -20.34
N TRP A 154 25.17 -24.00 -20.37
CA TRP A 154 24.52 -23.29 -19.26
C TRP A 154 23.88 -24.30 -18.31
N GLN A 155 24.28 -24.28 -17.04
CA GLN A 155 23.66 -25.09 -15.99
C GLN A 155 22.61 -24.26 -15.25
N GLY A 156 21.34 -24.67 -15.35
CA GLY A 156 20.23 -24.03 -14.63
C GLY A 156 20.08 -24.52 -13.19
N ILE A 157 19.35 -23.77 -12.37
CA ILE A 157 18.88 -24.20 -11.05
C ILE A 157 17.57 -24.97 -11.24
N THR A 158 17.51 -26.22 -10.75
CA THR A 158 16.31 -27.05 -10.85
C THR A 158 15.25 -26.59 -9.85
N THR A 159 14.07 -26.20 -10.34
CA THR A 159 12.93 -25.77 -9.49
C THR A 159 11.88 -26.86 -9.29
N SER A 160 11.95 -27.97 -10.04
CA SER A 160 11.07 -29.13 -9.89
C SER A 160 11.76 -30.43 -10.34
N PRO A 161 11.36 -31.60 -9.81
CA PRO A 161 11.86 -32.90 -10.27
C PRO A 161 11.29 -33.29 -11.64
N GLY A 162 12.11 -33.84 -12.52
CA GLY A 162 11.69 -34.35 -13.84
C GLY A 162 12.77 -34.22 -14.91
N VAL A 163 12.52 -34.77 -16.11
CA VAL A 163 13.36 -34.60 -17.30
C VAL A 163 12.50 -34.05 -18.44
N ALA A 164 12.94 -32.93 -19.03
CA ALA A 164 12.34 -32.36 -20.24
C ALA A 164 13.42 -32.23 -21.31
N ILE A 165 13.10 -32.63 -22.54
CA ILE A 165 13.99 -32.53 -23.70
C ILE A 165 13.22 -31.77 -24.78
N GLY A 166 13.76 -30.63 -25.22
CA GLY A 166 13.12 -29.77 -26.23
C GLY A 166 13.95 -28.53 -26.51
N PRO A 167 13.54 -27.71 -27.49
CA PRO A 167 14.21 -26.44 -27.76
C PRO A 167 14.09 -25.51 -26.55
N ALA A 168 15.22 -24.98 -26.08
CA ALA A 168 15.26 -23.95 -25.07
C ALA A 168 15.33 -22.56 -25.73
N LEU A 169 14.45 -21.65 -25.32
CA LEU A 169 14.48 -20.26 -25.76
C LEU A 169 15.12 -19.42 -24.66
N LEU A 170 16.27 -18.82 -24.94
CA LEU A 170 16.88 -17.85 -24.02
C LEU A 170 16.11 -16.54 -24.12
N TYR A 171 15.27 -16.27 -23.12
CA TYR A 171 14.69 -14.94 -22.95
C TYR A 171 15.74 -14.01 -22.36
N ALA A 172 16.58 -13.44 -23.21
CA ALA A 172 17.36 -12.27 -22.84
C ALA A 172 16.37 -11.11 -22.75
N SER A 173 15.95 -10.78 -21.52
CA SER A 173 15.24 -9.52 -21.28
C SER A 173 16.16 -8.41 -21.76
N ALA A 174 15.94 -7.90 -22.97
CA ALA A 174 16.56 -6.68 -23.43
C ALA A 174 16.23 -5.67 -22.34
N GLY A 175 17.25 -5.28 -21.56
CA GLY A 175 17.05 -4.53 -20.32
C GLY A 175 16.05 -3.45 -20.60
N LEU A 176 14.92 -3.44 -19.86
CA LEU A 176 13.83 -2.50 -20.11
C LEU A 176 14.47 -1.13 -20.24
N ALA A 177 14.57 -0.64 -21.48
CA ALA A 177 15.06 0.69 -21.75
C ALA A 177 13.89 1.60 -21.38
N LEU A 178 13.69 1.77 -20.07
CA LEU A 178 12.73 2.70 -19.51
C LEU A 178 13.04 4.03 -20.19
N HIS A 179 12.13 4.46 -21.05
CA HIS A 179 12.30 5.70 -21.77
C HIS A 179 12.51 6.78 -20.73
N LYS A 180 13.60 7.54 -20.89
CA LYS A 180 13.93 8.60 -19.94
C LYS A 180 12.73 9.52 -19.88
N VAL A 181 12.15 9.69 -18.70
CA VAL A 181 10.98 10.57 -18.51
C VAL A 181 11.40 11.98 -18.92
N GLU A 182 10.97 12.42 -20.09
CA GLU A 182 11.27 13.77 -20.59
C GLU A 182 10.45 14.77 -19.80
N ARG A 183 11.13 15.65 -19.06
CA ARG A 183 10.48 16.80 -18.43
C ARG A 183 10.10 17.78 -19.53
N ARG A 184 8.80 17.99 -19.70
CA ARG A 184 8.24 18.97 -20.63
C ARG A 184 7.57 20.10 -19.87
N THR A 185 7.85 21.34 -20.27
CA THR A 185 7.08 22.51 -19.82
C THR A 185 5.85 22.65 -20.70
N ILE A 186 4.68 22.80 -20.08
CA ILE A 186 3.40 22.99 -20.76
C ILE A 186 2.94 24.44 -20.64
N SER A 187 2.28 24.97 -21.66
CA SER A 187 1.65 26.30 -21.60
C SER A 187 0.31 26.25 -20.86
N ALA A 188 -0.19 27.41 -20.42
CA ALA A 188 -1.47 27.50 -19.70
C ALA A 188 -2.66 26.92 -20.51
N GLU A 189 -2.64 27.09 -21.83
CA GLU A 189 -3.66 26.58 -22.75
C GLU A 189 -3.68 25.04 -22.83
N GLN A 190 -2.55 24.39 -22.56
CA GLN A 190 -2.39 22.94 -22.63
C GLN A 190 -2.77 22.23 -21.32
N ILE A 191 -2.93 22.97 -20.21
CA ILE A 191 -3.21 22.39 -18.89
C ILE A 191 -4.47 21.51 -18.93
N THR A 192 -5.56 22.02 -19.50
CA THR A 192 -6.83 21.29 -19.55
C THR A 192 -6.70 20.01 -20.38
N ALA A 193 -6.03 20.07 -21.53
CA ALA A 193 -5.82 18.91 -22.39
C ALA A 193 -4.94 17.85 -21.71
N GLU A 194 -3.90 18.25 -20.98
CA GLU A 194 -3.05 17.30 -20.24
C GLU A 194 -3.75 16.70 -19.02
N GLN A 195 -4.57 17.48 -18.30
CA GLN A 195 -5.40 16.94 -17.23
C GLN A 195 -6.39 15.91 -17.76
N GLU A 196 -7.00 16.17 -18.93
CA GLU A 196 -7.92 15.21 -19.54
C GLU A 196 -7.19 13.96 -20.03
N ARG A 197 -6.01 14.11 -20.64
CA ARG A 197 -5.16 12.98 -21.02
C ARG A 197 -4.78 12.12 -19.82
N LEU A 198 -4.45 12.74 -18.68
CA LEU A 198 -4.17 12.02 -17.44
C LEU A 198 -5.41 11.27 -16.94
N ARG A 199 -6.58 11.91 -16.89
CA ARG A 199 -7.83 11.25 -16.50
C ARG A 199 -8.15 10.06 -17.39
N GLN A 200 -7.99 10.21 -18.71
CA GLN A 200 -8.19 9.13 -19.67
C GLN A 200 -7.21 7.97 -19.44
N ALA A 201 -5.93 8.27 -19.19
CA ALA A 201 -4.93 7.26 -18.87
C ALA A 201 -5.28 6.51 -17.58
N LEU A 202 -5.66 7.22 -16.51
CA LEU A 202 -6.09 6.61 -15.24
C LEU A 202 -7.32 5.72 -15.43
N ASN A 203 -8.33 6.18 -16.15
CA ASN A 203 -9.54 5.40 -16.44
C ASN A 203 -9.26 4.14 -17.27
N THR A 204 -8.32 4.24 -18.21
CA THR A 204 -7.86 3.09 -19.01
C THR A 204 -7.18 2.07 -18.11
N THR A 205 -6.23 2.51 -17.29
CA THR A 205 -5.53 1.63 -16.33
C THR A 205 -6.50 0.96 -15.35
N VAL A 206 -7.49 1.69 -14.83
CA VAL A 206 -8.52 1.09 -13.94
C VAL A 206 -9.31 0.00 -14.66
N THR A 207 -9.63 0.20 -15.93
CA THR A 207 -10.35 -0.78 -16.75
C THR A 207 -9.50 -2.03 -16.99
N GLU A 208 -8.22 -1.84 -17.33
CA GLU A 208 -7.26 -2.93 -17.53
C GLU A 208 -7.02 -3.73 -16.24
N LEU A 209 -6.85 -3.06 -15.10
CA LEU A 209 -6.67 -3.71 -13.81
C LEU A 209 -7.90 -4.55 -13.41
N ARG A 210 -9.12 -4.06 -13.67
CA ARG A 210 -10.35 -4.83 -13.41
C ARG A 210 -10.47 -6.05 -14.32
N ALA A 211 -10.11 -5.91 -15.60
CA ALA A 211 -10.07 -7.03 -16.53
C ALA A 211 -9.04 -8.09 -16.10
N LEU A 212 -7.86 -7.64 -15.66
CA LEU A 212 -6.81 -8.50 -15.15
C LEU A 212 -7.24 -9.22 -13.86
N ALA A 213 -7.86 -8.50 -12.91
CA ALA A 213 -8.41 -9.08 -11.69
C ALA A 213 -9.42 -10.19 -12.00
N THR A 214 -10.33 -9.96 -12.96
CA THR A 214 -11.31 -10.96 -13.40
C THR A 214 -10.64 -12.20 -14.00
N SER A 215 -9.62 -12.01 -14.84
CA SER A 215 -8.85 -13.10 -15.44
C SER A 215 -8.10 -13.93 -14.39
N VAL A 216 -7.46 -13.28 -13.42
CA VAL A 216 -6.76 -13.96 -12.31
C VAL A 216 -7.75 -14.71 -11.42
N GLN A 217 -8.91 -14.12 -11.13
CA GLN A 217 -9.95 -14.75 -10.34
C GLN A 217 -10.44 -16.07 -10.96
N GLN A 218 -10.59 -16.11 -12.29
CA GLN A 218 -11.03 -17.31 -13.01
C GLN A 218 -9.95 -18.40 -13.05
N ARG A 219 -8.67 -18.03 -13.05
CA ARG A 219 -7.56 -18.96 -13.26
C ARG A 219 -6.91 -19.48 -11.99
N ILE A 220 -6.79 -18.62 -10.97
CA ILE A 220 -6.00 -18.88 -9.76
C ILE A 220 -6.90 -18.86 -8.53
N GLY A 221 -7.70 -17.79 -8.36
CA GLY A 221 -8.58 -17.66 -7.21
C GLY A 221 -8.92 -16.21 -6.86
N GLN A 222 -9.92 -16.04 -5.98
CA GLN A 222 -10.33 -14.72 -5.49
C GLN A 222 -9.28 -14.03 -4.64
N ALA A 223 -8.51 -14.79 -3.86
CA ALA A 223 -7.51 -14.23 -2.95
C ALA A 223 -6.42 -13.46 -3.70
N GLU A 224 -5.93 -14.03 -4.80
CA GLU A 224 -4.90 -13.45 -5.66
C GLU A 224 -5.43 -12.29 -6.49
N ALA A 225 -6.69 -12.36 -6.93
CA ALA A 225 -7.33 -11.26 -7.66
C ALA A 225 -7.48 -9.98 -6.81
N ALA A 226 -7.67 -10.13 -5.49
CA ALA A 226 -7.86 -9.00 -4.58
C ALA A 226 -6.65 -8.05 -4.48
N ILE A 227 -5.46 -8.48 -4.90
CA ILE A 227 -4.27 -7.61 -5.02
C ILE A 227 -4.54 -6.45 -5.99
N PHE A 228 -5.19 -6.75 -7.12
CA PHE A 228 -5.50 -5.76 -8.14
C PHE A 228 -6.59 -4.79 -7.69
N GLU A 229 -7.50 -5.21 -6.82
CA GLU A 229 -8.50 -4.31 -6.23
C GLU A 229 -7.84 -3.21 -5.38
N ALA A 230 -6.79 -3.55 -4.63
CA ALA A 230 -6.03 -2.56 -3.87
C ALA A 230 -5.39 -1.51 -4.79
N GLN A 231 -4.86 -1.95 -5.95
CA GLN A 231 -4.29 -1.05 -6.95
C GLN A 231 -5.34 -0.17 -7.60
N VAL A 232 -6.53 -0.70 -7.88
CA VAL A 232 -7.66 0.10 -8.40
C VAL A 232 -8.05 1.20 -7.41
N LEU A 233 -8.12 0.90 -6.11
CA LEU A 233 -8.45 1.90 -5.08
C LEU A 233 -7.43 3.03 -5.00
N MET A 234 -6.15 2.80 -5.35
CA MET A 234 -5.14 3.86 -5.35
C MET A 234 -5.30 4.88 -6.47
N LEU A 235 -6.00 4.50 -7.54
CA LEU A 235 -6.18 5.32 -8.74
C LEU A 235 -7.48 6.14 -8.72
N GLN A 236 -8.29 5.99 -7.67
CA GLN A 236 -9.57 6.67 -7.45
C GLN A 236 -9.42 7.80 -6.43
#